data_AF-A0A1R1F493-F1
#
_entry.id   AF-A0A1R1F493-F1
#
_cell.length_a   1.000
_cell.length_b   1.000
_cell.length_c   1.000
_cell.angle_alpha   90.00
_cell.angle_beta   90.00
_cell.angle_gamma   90.00
#
_symmetry.space_group_name_H-M   'P 1'
#
loop_
_entity.id
_entity.type
_entity.pdbx_description
1 polymer ?
#
loop_
_entity_poly.entity_id
_entity_poly.type
_entity_poly.pdbx_seq_one_letter_code
_entity_poly.pdbx_strand_id
1 'polypeptide(L)'
;MKKIVMILLACVLGISVITNGQKAEASGETESELPTIELKDKGVILSGQTMLPIGQLFKELGLQLQFDPKQGNIGYTIGDIKVTAKLNVKSVSINGAKKLYTVPPQLIEGKLMLPLRMITDTLNAKTTVDYTRPINEKTKPISYVMLTTSAKKVIIFINNAYETYKKYIGKTVWIHSYRVQMKLTELDGTPTKSVHNLSQVKIIKVESDELITGWVDVYFTYQNKTYKIKSLHTEDFQKVISTVNPYKTFNFPSSSWKLIENSQVRVGMTGKMLELSWDKPDRILNSGNHTVTWIYDIAPPKLFIYVTLKNGAVTSYSLEEK
;
A
#
# COMPACT_ATOMS: atom_id res chain seq x y z
N MET A 1 91.41 -38.69 51.63
CA MET A 1 92.14 -39.05 50.38
C MET A 1 91.15 -39.66 49.40
N LYS A 2 91.46 -39.60 48.09
CA LYS A 2 90.64 -39.87 46.88
C LYS A 2 89.77 -41.16 46.80
N LYS A 3 88.81 -41.12 45.84
CA LYS A 3 88.03 -42.20 45.14
C LYS A 3 86.75 -42.73 45.88
N ILE A 4 85.62 -43.11 45.24
CA ILE A 4 85.12 -42.98 43.81
C ILE A 4 83.57 -43.30 43.69
N VAL A 5 82.87 -42.76 42.65
CA VAL A 5 81.79 -43.35 41.74
C VAL A 5 80.76 -44.37 42.32
N MET A 6 79.43 -44.14 42.33
CA MET A 6 78.40 -44.10 41.25
C MET A 6 77.86 -45.49 40.79
N ILE A 7 76.54 -45.66 40.68
CA ILE A 7 75.82 -46.64 39.83
C ILE A 7 74.37 -46.15 39.57
N LEU A 8 73.86 -46.36 38.34
CA LEU A 8 72.49 -46.06 37.90
C LEU A 8 71.55 -47.25 38.14
N LEU A 9 70.25 -47.00 38.35
CA LEU A 9 69.19 -48.00 38.20
C LEU A 9 67.99 -47.40 37.48
N ALA A 10 67.40 -48.14 36.54
CA ALA A 10 66.37 -47.65 35.62
C ALA A 10 64.93 -47.91 36.13
N CYS A 11 64.03 -46.96 35.89
CA CYS A 11 62.57 -47.08 36.02
C CYS A 11 61.91 -46.45 34.77
N VAL A 12 61.18 -47.22 33.96
CA VAL A 12 59.73 -47.54 34.04
C VAL A 12 58.84 -46.54 33.28
N LEU A 13 58.41 -47.01 32.10
CA LEU A 13 57.10 -46.84 31.45
C LEU A 13 56.39 -45.46 31.44
N GLY A 14 56.59 -44.74 30.33
CA GLY A 14 55.50 -44.34 29.41
C GLY A 14 54.22 -43.73 29.98
N ILE A 15 54.19 -42.40 30.08
CA ILE A 15 52.96 -41.60 30.17
C ILE A 15 52.62 -41.04 28.79
N SER A 16 51.36 -41.17 28.38
CA SER A 16 50.84 -40.69 27.10
C SER A 16 50.67 -39.16 27.08
N VAL A 17 51.32 -38.50 26.14
CA VAL A 17 51.10 -37.07 25.86
C VAL A 17 50.06 -36.94 24.76
N ILE A 18 48.87 -36.47 25.12
CA ILE A 18 47.85 -36.03 24.17
C ILE A 18 48.29 -34.66 23.64
N THR A 19 48.68 -34.57 22.37
CA THR A 19 48.99 -33.29 21.73
C THR A 19 47.68 -32.57 21.36
N ASN A 20 47.42 -31.42 21.99
CA ASN A 20 46.34 -30.54 21.56
C ASN A 20 46.57 -30.10 20.12
N GLY A 21 45.68 -30.50 19.22
CA GLY A 21 45.65 -29.96 17.85
C GLY A 21 45.31 -28.47 17.90
N GLN A 22 46.25 -27.61 17.50
CA GLN A 22 45.93 -26.22 17.20
C GLN A 22 44.97 -26.17 16.01
N LYS A 23 43.71 -25.85 16.29
CA LYS A 23 42.73 -25.55 15.26
C LYS A 23 43.11 -24.18 14.67
N ALA A 24 43.48 -24.15 13.39
CA ALA A 24 43.71 -22.89 12.70
C ALA A 24 42.43 -22.04 12.76
N GLU A 25 42.51 -20.86 13.35
CA GLU A 25 41.44 -19.88 13.28
C GLU A 25 41.39 -19.37 11.85
N ALA A 26 40.38 -19.80 11.11
CA ALA A 26 40.02 -19.14 9.86
C ALA A 26 39.61 -17.71 10.22
N SER A 27 40.39 -16.73 9.76
CA SER A 27 40.04 -15.32 9.81
C SER A 27 38.82 -15.10 8.92
N GLY A 28 37.63 -15.31 9.48
CA GLY A 28 36.38 -14.88 8.89
C GLY A 28 36.41 -13.36 8.83
N GLU A 29 36.85 -12.81 7.70
CA GLU A 29 36.53 -11.44 7.34
C GLU A 29 35.01 -11.35 7.29
N THR A 30 34.42 -10.80 8.36
CA THR A 30 33.00 -10.47 8.37
C THR A 30 32.79 -9.38 7.34
N GLU A 31 32.37 -9.77 6.14
CA GLU A 31 32.04 -8.85 5.06
C GLU A 31 31.08 -7.79 5.61
N SER A 32 31.56 -6.55 5.74
CA SER A 32 30.87 -5.49 6.48
C SER A 32 29.53 -5.24 5.82
N GLU A 33 28.45 -5.68 6.47
CA GLU A 33 27.15 -5.66 5.84
C GLU A 33 26.72 -4.20 5.62
N LEU A 34 26.60 -3.81 4.34
CA LEU A 34 26.26 -2.45 3.96
C LEU A 34 24.98 -1.97 4.68
N PRO A 35 25.00 -0.77 5.29
CA PRO A 35 23.85 -0.25 6.01
C PRO A 35 22.64 -0.17 5.09
N THR A 36 21.49 -0.63 5.60
CA THR A 36 20.23 -0.68 4.85
C THR A 36 19.29 0.42 5.33
N ILE A 37 18.74 1.19 4.40
CA ILE A 37 17.79 2.27 4.66
C ILE A 37 16.49 1.99 3.91
N GLU A 38 15.36 2.00 4.61
CA GLU A 38 14.03 1.95 4.00
C GLU A 38 13.50 3.38 3.79
N LEU A 39 13.01 3.67 2.57
CA LEU A 39 12.37 4.95 2.30
C LEU A 39 10.94 4.99 2.87
N LYS A 40 10.54 6.16 3.36
CA LYS A 40 9.17 6.44 3.81
C LYS A 40 8.25 6.66 2.60
N ASP A 41 8.80 7.27 1.56
CA ASP A 41 8.11 7.46 0.29
C ASP A 41 8.14 6.17 -0.54
N LYS A 42 6.95 5.66 -0.85
CA LYS A 42 6.76 4.53 -1.78
C LYS A 42 6.93 4.99 -3.23
N GLY A 43 7.53 4.13 -4.05
CA GLY A 43 7.46 4.23 -5.51
C GLY A 43 6.09 3.77 -6.04
N VAL A 44 5.87 3.89 -7.34
CA VAL A 44 4.63 3.46 -8.01
C VAL A 44 4.92 2.72 -9.30
N ILE A 45 3.98 1.89 -9.76
CA ILE A 45 3.93 1.46 -11.17
C ILE A 45 3.10 2.47 -11.96
N LEU A 46 3.60 2.91 -13.11
CA LEU A 46 2.92 3.81 -14.05
C LEU A 46 3.18 3.30 -15.47
N SER A 47 2.12 2.96 -16.21
CA SER A 47 2.22 2.46 -17.58
C SER A 47 3.27 1.34 -17.78
N GLY A 48 3.35 0.42 -16.82
CA GLY A 48 4.31 -0.71 -16.83
C GLY A 48 5.76 -0.34 -16.52
N GLN A 49 6.04 0.87 -16.01
CA GLN A 49 7.36 1.27 -15.54
C GLN A 49 7.33 1.53 -14.02
N THR A 50 8.36 1.09 -13.31
CA THR A 50 8.57 1.46 -11.91
C THR A 50 9.09 2.88 -11.82
N MET A 51 8.44 3.70 -11.01
CA MET A 51 8.76 5.11 -10.78
C MET A 51 9.16 5.28 -9.31
N LEU A 52 10.32 5.88 -9.03
CA LEU A 52 10.86 6.04 -7.67
C LEU A 52 10.85 7.51 -7.20
N PRO A 53 10.61 7.78 -5.89
CA PRO A 53 10.54 9.13 -5.33
C PRO A 53 11.94 9.69 -5.10
N ILE A 54 12.45 10.44 -6.08
CA ILE A 54 13.88 10.77 -6.09
C ILE A 54 14.29 11.82 -5.05
N GLY A 55 13.34 12.59 -4.52
CA GLY A 55 13.61 13.59 -3.48
C GLY A 55 14.17 12.96 -2.20
N GLN A 56 13.49 11.92 -1.68
CA GLN A 56 14.01 11.19 -0.52
C GLN A 56 15.21 10.31 -0.94
N LEU A 57 15.13 9.58 -2.06
CA LEU A 57 16.20 8.69 -2.49
C LEU A 57 17.55 9.41 -2.64
N PHE A 58 17.59 10.56 -3.30
CA PHE A 58 18.83 11.31 -3.50
C PHE A 58 19.35 11.89 -2.18
N LYS A 59 18.46 12.35 -1.28
CA LYS A 59 18.84 12.76 0.07
C LYS A 59 19.53 11.62 0.84
N GLU A 60 18.97 10.41 0.85
CA GLU A 60 19.59 9.26 1.53
C GLU A 60 20.89 8.80 0.87
N LEU A 61 21.03 8.99 -0.45
CA LEU A 61 22.27 8.72 -1.20
C LEU A 61 23.32 9.85 -1.12
N GLY A 62 23.01 10.99 -0.47
CA GLY A 62 23.91 12.15 -0.41
C GLY A 62 24.04 12.94 -1.73
N LEU A 63 23.11 12.72 -2.67
CA LEU A 63 23.10 13.34 -4.00
C LEU A 63 22.32 14.66 -3.98
N GLN A 64 22.83 15.67 -4.69
CA GLN A 64 22.14 16.96 -4.83
C GLN A 64 21.13 16.93 -5.97
N LEU A 65 19.88 17.30 -5.65
CA LEU A 65 18.79 17.50 -6.60
C LEU A 65 18.54 19.01 -6.79
N GLN A 66 18.61 19.47 -8.03
CA GLN A 66 18.08 20.77 -8.45
C GLN A 66 16.71 20.54 -9.10
N PHE A 67 15.65 21.05 -8.49
CA PHE A 67 14.30 20.92 -9.03
C PHE A 67 13.52 22.22 -8.88
N ASP A 68 13.12 22.81 -10.01
CA ASP A 68 12.16 23.91 -10.03
C ASP A 68 10.76 23.34 -10.36
N PRO A 69 9.82 23.29 -9.39
CA PRO A 69 8.48 22.77 -9.63
C PRO A 69 7.60 23.69 -10.48
N LYS A 70 7.93 24.98 -10.63
CA LYS A 70 7.19 25.93 -11.47
C LYS A 70 7.58 25.80 -12.94
N GLN A 71 8.89 25.76 -13.22
CA GLN A 71 9.39 25.58 -14.59
C GLN A 71 9.42 24.11 -15.01
N GLY A 72 9.35 23.19 -14.04
CA GLY A 72 9.47 21.74 -14.22
C GLY A 72 10.89 21.27 -14.56
N ASN A 73 11.91 22.12 -14.38
CA ASN A 73 13.29 21.79 -14.71
C ASN A 73 13.92 20.91 -13.62
N ILE A 74 14.58 19.83 -14.03
CA ILE A 74 15.21 18.84 -13.15
C ILE A 74 16.68 18.73 -13.55
N GLY A 75 17.58 18.90 -12.59
CA GLY A 75 19.02 18.73 -12.74
C GLY A 75 19.60 17.96 -11.58
N TYR A 76 20.55 17.06 -11.84
CA TYR A 76 21.32 16.38 -10.81
C TYR A 76 22.65 15.88 -11.38
N THR A 77 23.59 15.59 -10.47
CA THR A 77 24.93 15.12 -10.81
C THR A 77 25.26 13.88 -9.98
N ILE A 78 25.83 12.85 -10.61
CA ILE A 78 26.29 11.61 -9.95
C ILE A 78 27.73 11.34 -10.43
N GLY A 79 28.72 11.60 -9.57
CA GLY A 79 30.12 11.67 -10.01
C GLY A 79 30.25 12.73 -11.11
N ASP A 80 30.80 12.35 -12.27
CA ASP A 80 30.91 13.23 -13.44
C ASP A 80 29.66 13.20 -14.35
N ILE A 81 28.65 12.38 -14.04
CA ILE A 81 27.44 12.25 -14.85
C ILE A 81 26.48 13.40 -14.52
N LYS A 82 26.36 14.37 -15.43
CA LYS A 82 25.41 15.48 -15.37
C LYS A 82 24.12 15.12 -16.11
N VAL A 83 23.00 15.16 -15.40
CA VAL A 83 21.67 14.88 -15.94
C VAL A 83 20.82 16.14 -15.94
N THR A 84 20.14 16.40 -17.05
CA THR A 84 19.14 17.47 -17.18
C THR A 84 17.88 16.93 -17.84
N ALA A 85 16.73 17.18 -17.22
CA ALA A 85 15.43 16.68 -17.62
C ALA A 85 14.33 17.73 -17.36
N LYS A 86 13.12 17.47 -17.84
CA LYS A 86 11.96 18.32 -17.57
C LYS A 86 10.74 17.45 -17.25
N LEU A 87 9.90 17.91 -16.32
CA LEU A 87 8.61 17.30 -16.00
C LEU A 87 7.80 17.05 -17.28
N ASN A 88 7.22 15.86 -17.39
CA ASN A 88 6.38 15.39 -18.48
C ASN A 88 7.09 15.34 -19.86
N VAL A 89 8.40 15.53 -19.94
CA VAL A 89 9.19 15.42 -21.18
C VAL A 89 9.97 14.10 -21.21
N LYS A 90 9.79 13.32 -22.27
CA LYS A 90 10.42 11.99 -22.45
C LYS A 90 11.91 12.05 -22.82
N SER A 91 12.37 13.19 -23.33
CA SER A 91 13.78 13.43 -23.68
C SER A 91 14.54 13.98 -22.48
N VAL A 92 15.61 13.29 -22.12
CA VAL A 92 16.55 13.63 -21.04
C VAL A 92 17.93 13.81 -21.64
N SER A 93 18.70 14.77 -21.16
CA SER A 93 20.11 14.96 -21.54
C SER A 93 21.00 14.39 -20.44
N ILE A 94 21.88 13.46 -20.81
CA ILE A 94 22.90 12.84 -19.96
C ILE A 94 24.25 13.19 -20.58
N ASN A 95 25.09 13.95 -19.88
CA ASN A 95 26.36 14.47 -20.40
C ASN A 95 26.21 15.19 -21.76
N GLY A 96 25.09 15.87 -21.97
CA GLY A 96 24.75 16.56 -23.24
C GLY A 96 24.10 15.67 -24.31
N ALA A 97 24.24 14.35 -24.22
CA ALA A 97 23.61 13.40 -25.14
C ALA A 97 22.12 13.19 -24.80
N LYS A 98 21.24 13.29 -25.80
CA LYS A 98 19.80 13.07 -25.63
C LYS A 98 19.46 11.58 -25.59
N LYS A 99 18.73 11.16 -24.56
CA LYS A 99 18.18 9.81 -24.38
C LYS A 99 16.66 9.90 -24.20
N LEU A 100 15.92 8.93 -24.74
CA LEU A 100 14.45 8.87 -24.68
C LEU A 100 13.99 7.80 -23.70
N TYR A 101 12.98 8.13 -22.89
CA TYR A 101 12.33 7.22 -21.94
C TYR A 101 10.84 7.05 -22.26
N THR A 102 10.31 5.83 -22.07
CA THR A 102 8.91 5.50 -22.37
C THR A 102 7.93 6.33 -21.53
N VAL A 103 8.25 6.52 -20.25
CA VAL A 103 7.52 7.34 -19.26
C VAL A 103 8.43 8.49 -18.85
N PRO A 104 7.96 9.75 -18.83
CA PRO A 104 8.76 10.91 -18.45
C PRO A 104 8.88 11.05 -16.91
N PRO A 105 9.77 11.92 -16.41
CA PRO A 105 9.69 12.45 -15.05
C PRO A 105 8.32 13.05 -14.75
N GLN A 106 7.72 12.76 -13.58
CA GLN A 106 6.39 13.28 -13.21
C GLN A 106 6.30 13.70 -11.74
N LEU A 107 5.36 14.61 -11.45
CA LEU A 107 4.88 14.83 -10.08
C LEU A 107 3.71 13.86 -9.82
N ILE A 108 3.88 12.97 -8.84
CA ILE A 108 2.86 12.01 -8.40
C ILE A 108 2.67 12.21 -6.90
N GLU A 109 1.44 12.49 -6.48
CA GLU A 109 1.11 12.78 -5.07
C GLU A 109 2.00 13.88 -4.44
N GLY A 110 2.42 14.86 -5.26
CA GLY A 110 3.33 15.95 -4.88
C GLY A 110 4.82 15.61 -4.90
N LYS A 111 5.20 14.35 -5.16
CA LYS A 111 6.58 13.86 -5.16
C LYS A 111 7.14 13.81 -6.58
N LEU A 112 8.39 14.23 -6.76
CA LEU A 112 9.10 14.05 -8.03
C LEU A 112 9.50 12.59 -8.19
N MET A 113 8.89 11.95 -9.19
CA MET A 113 9.11 10.56 -9.55
C MET A 113 9.91 10.45 -10.86
N LEU A 114 10.97 9.64 -10.86
CA LEU A 114 11.72 9.27 -12.08
C LEU A 114 11.56 7.78 -12.40
N PRO A 115 11.59 7.37 -13.68
CA PRO A 115 11.64 5.96 -14.04
C PRO A 115 12.88 5.30 -13.47
N LEU A 116 12.74 4.09 -12.91
CA LEU A 116 13.85 3.27 -12.40
C LEU A 116 14.98 3.17 -13.42
N ARG A 117 14.65 2.96 -14.70
CA ARG A 117 15.64 2.88 -15.79
C ARG A 117 16.51 4.14 -15.90
N MET A 118 15.93 5.33 -15.74
CA MET A 118 16.65 6.61 -15.77
C MET A 118 17.62 6.74 -14.59
N ILE A 119 17.23 6.20 -13.43
CA ILE A 119 18.09 6.14 -12.25
C ILE A 119 19.23 5.15 -12.50
N THR A 120 18.96 3.91 -12.93
CA THR A 120 20.01 2.90 -13.19
C THR A 120 20.92 3.23 -14.37
N ASP A 121 20.45 4.04 -15.33
CA ASP A 121 21.25 4.58 -16.44
C ASP A 121 22.27 5.63 -15.98
N THR A 122 22.13 6.19 -14.77
CA THR A 122 22.91 7.35 -14.28
C THR A 122 23.55 7.13 -12.91
N LEU A 123 23.04 6.19 -12.12
CA LEU A 123 23.56 5.75 -10.83
C LEU A 123 24.23 4.39 -10.99
N ASN A 124 25.51 4.29 -10.61
CA ASN A 124 26.23 3.02 -10.55
C ASN A 124 25.79 2.20 -9.32
N ALA A 125 24.55 1.71 -9.35
CA ALA A 125 23.94 0.90 -8.29
C ALA A 125 23.39 -0.42 -8.85
N LYS A 126 23.70 -1.52 -8.17
CA LYS A 126 23.05 -2.81 -8.44
C LYS A 126 21.58 -2.69 -8.02
N THR A 127 20.68 -3.16 -8.88
CA THR A 127 19.24 -3.14 -8.63
C THR A 127 18.73 -4.56 -8.40
N THR A 128 18.02 -4.77 -7.29
CA THR A 128 17.27 -6.01 -7.00
C THR A 128 15.78 -5.66 -6.91
N VAL A 129 14.92 -6.55 -7.40
CA VAL A 129 13.46 -6.39 -7.33
C VAL A 129 12.88 -7.58 -6.59
N ASP A 130 12.13 -7.31 -5.52
CA ASP A 130 11.38 -8.32 -4.78
C ASP A 130 9.90 -8.28 -5.17
N TYR A 131 9.22 -9.42 -5.03
CA TYR A 131 7.84 -9.59 -5.45
C TYR A 131 7.00 -10.18 -4.30
N THR A 132 5.83 -9.59 -4.06
CA THR A 132 4.91 -10.10 -3.04
C THR A 132 4.53 -11.54 -3.39
N ARG A 133 4.63 -12.45 -2.42
CA ARG A 133 4.21 -13.84 -2.60
C ARG A 133 2.69 -13.86 -2.79
N PRO A 134 2.17 -14.36 -3.93
CA PRO A 134 0.74 -14.42 -4.16
C PRO A 134 0.09 -15.47 -3.25
N ILE A 135 -1.06 -15.14 -2.68
CA ILE A 135 -1.92 -16.14 -2.02
C ILE A 135 -2.58 -17.05 -3.09
N ASN A 136 -2.89 -16.49 -4.25
CA ASN A 136 -3.43 -17.19 -5.43
C ASN A 136 -2.59 -16.79 -6.66
N GLU A 137 -1.97 -17.75 -7.34
CA GLU A 137 -0.77 -17.59 -8.20
C GLU A 137 -0.88 -16.68 -9.45
N LYS A 138 -1.98 -15.96 -9.68
CA LYS A 138 -2.27 -15.24 -10.92
C LYS A 138 -1.41 -13.98 -11.17
N THR A 139 -0.88 -13.34 -10.12
CA THR A 139 -0.09 -12.10 -10.25
C THR A 139 0.98 -11.99 -9.17
N LYS A 140 2.20 -11.61 -9.56
CA LYS A 140 3.31 -11.29 -8.63
C LYS A 140 3.59 -9.77 -8.68
N PRO A 141 2.92 -8.95 -7.86
CA PRO A 141 3.21 -7.51 -7.82
C PRO A 141 4.59 -7.25 -7.22
N ILE A 142 5.22 -6.12 -7.57
CA ILE A 142 6.54 -5.76 -7.03
C ILE A 142 6.34 -5.31 -5.58
N SER A 143 7.04 -5.95 -4.65
CA SER A 143 7.02 -5.59 -3.22
C SER A 143 7.87 -4.33 -3.01
N TYR A 144 9.15 -4.42 -3.34
CA TYR A 144 10.09 -3.31 -3.30
C TYR A 144 11.16 -3.41 -4.38
N VAL A 145 11.82 -2.28 -4.64
CA VAL A 145 13.09 -2.21 -5.35
C VAL A 145 14.18 -1.89 -4.34
N MET A 146 15.28 -2.64 -4.36
CA MET A 146 16.48 -2.33 -3.59
C MET A 146 17.58 -1.83 -4.52
N LEU A 147 18.15 -0.66 -4.20
CA LEU A 147 19.32 -0.09 -4.86
C LEU A 147 20.53 -0.25 -3.96
N THR A 148 21.55 -0.96 -4.42
CA THR A 148 22.80 -1.19 -3.68
C THR A 148 23.94 -0.40 -4.31
N THR A 149 24.50 0.52 -3.54
CA THR A 149 25.73 1.26 -3.86
C THR A 149 26.93 0.66 -3.11
N SER A 150 28.13 1.18 -3.31
CA SER A 150 29.31 0.84 -2.50
C SER A 150 29.20 1.25 -1.02
N ALA A 151 28.27 2.14 -0.66
CA ALA A 151 28.16 2.70 0.69
C ALA A 151 26.90 2.26 1.47
N LYS A 152 25.83 1.85 0.78
CA LYS A 152 24.54 1.48 1.41
C LYS A 152 23.60 0.73 0.46
N LYS A 153 22.66 -0.01 1.05
CA LYS A 153 21.45 -0.55 0.41
C LYS A 153 20.28 0.41 0.71
N VAL A 154 19.46 0.74 -0.28
CA VAL A 154 18.23 1.54 -0.10
C VAL A 154 17.03 0.75 -0.63
N ILE A 155 16.05 0.50 0.23
CA ILE A 155 14.80 -0.21 -0.07
C ILE A 155 13.70 0.82 -0.35
N ILE A 156 12.99 0.65 -1.46
CA ILE A 156 11.85 1.46 -1.87
C ILE A 156 10.65 0.55 -2.14
N PHE A 157 9.69 0.51 -1.22
CA PHE A 157 8.42 -0.20 -1.40
C PHE A 157 7.62 0.39 -2.56
N ILE A 158 6.89 -0.45 -3.29
CA ILE A 158 6.13 -0.04 -4.48
C ILE A 158 4.62 -0.14 -4.24
N ASN A 159 3.94 0.99 -4.37
CA ASN A 159 2.48 1.03 -4.41
C ASN A 159 1.97 0.61 -5.79
N ASN A 160 1.55 -0.64 -5.91
CA ASN A 160 1.01 -1.21 -7.16
C ASN A 160 -0.43 -0.73 -7.45
N ALA A 161 -1.14 -0.21 -6.45
CA ALA A 161 -2.52 0.27 -6.60
C ALA A 161 -2.62 1.61 -7.37
N TYR A 162 -1.54 2.41 -7.38
CA TYR A 162 -1.57 3.78 -7.91
C TYR A 162 -2.17 3.89 -9.32
N GLU A 163 -1.69 3.10 -10.30
CA GLU A 163 -2.13 3.23 -11.70
C GLU A 163 -3.64 3.03 -11.88
N THR A 164 -4.20 2.07 -11.14
CA THR A 164 -5.62 1.71 -11.15
C THR A 164 -6.49 2.81 -10.53
N TYR A 165 -6.02 3.44 -9.45
CA TYR A 165 -6.82 4.34 -8.63
C TYR A 165 -6.49 5.84 -8.79
N LYS A 166 -5.44 6.22 -9.53
CA LYS A 166 -5.07 7.63 -9.78
C LYS A 166 -6.20 8.51 -10.31
N LYS A 167 -7.18 7.93 -11.01
CA LYS A 167 -8.38 8.63 -11.51
C LYS A 167 -9.31 9.15 -10.39
N TYR A 168 -9.25 8.57 -9.20
CA TYR A 168 -10.00 9.01 -8.01
C TYR A 168 -9.19 9.98 -7.14
N ILE A 169 -7.85 9.95 -7.19
CA ILE A 169 -6.98 10.78 -6.37
C ILE A 169 -7.22 12.27 -6.68
N GLY A 170 -7.38 13.07 -5.63
CA GLY A 170 -7.74 14.49 -5.70
C GLY A 170 -9.19 14.77 -6.09
N LYS A 171 -10.01 13.75 -6.42
CA LYS A 171 -11.43 13.92 -6.76
C LYS A 171 -12.31 13.91 -5.52
N THR A 172 -13.42 14.64 -5.64
CA THR A 172 -14.53 14.58 -4.71
C THR A 172 -15.42 13.37 -5.03
N VAL A 173 -15.73 12.57 -4.03
CA VAL A 173 -16.48 11.30 -4.13
C VAL A 173 -17.44 11.17 -2.95
N TRP A 174 -18.34 10.19 -3.01
CA TRP A 174 -19.27 9.83 -1.93
C TRP A 174 -18.92 8.44 -1.39
N ILE A 175 -18.74 8.32 -0.07
CA ILE A 175 -18.45 7.03 0.59
C ILE A 175 -19.75 6.39 1.09
N HIS A 176 -20.08 5.20 0.60
CA HIS A 176 -21.08 4.32 1.22
C HIS A 176 -20.44 3.65 2.44
N SER A 177 -20.75 4.15 3.64
CA SER A 177 -19.98 3.79 4.84
C SER A 177 -20.53 2.56 5.57
N TYR A 178 -21.74 2.09 5.24
CA TYR A 178 -22.41 0.98 5.94
C TYR A 178 -21.56 -0.31 5.97
N ARG A 179 -21.15 -0.82 4.79
CA ARG A 179 -20.35 -2.06 4.68
C ARG A 179 -18.90 -1.90 5.17
N VAL A 180 -18.44 -0.67 5.47
CA VAL A 180 -17.05 -0.36 5.87
C VAL A 180 -16.93 0.35 7.21
N GLN A 181 -17.99 0.48 7.99
CA GLN A 181 -17.97 1.27 9.24
C GLN A 181 -16.93 0.73 10.24
N MET A 182 -16.75 -0.59 10.32
CA MET A 182 -15.72 -1.23 11.16
C MET A 182 -14.29 -1.07 10.62
N LYS A 183 -14.13 -0.66 9.36
CA LYS A 183 -12.85 -0.46 8.68
C LYS A 183 -12.42 1.01 8.65
N LEU A 184 -13.31 1.91 9.08
CA LEU A 184 -13.08 3.34 9.05
C LEU A 184 -12.29 3.77 10.29
N THR A 185 -11.14 4.40 10.07
CA THR A 185 -10.28 4.93 11.14
C THR A 185 -9.90 6.39 10.88
N GLU A 186 -9.54 7.09 11.95
CA GLU A 186 -8.65 8.27 11.86
C GLU A 186 -7.25 7.80 11.36
N LEU A 187 -6.35 8.74 11.04
CA LEU A 187 -5.04 8.40 10.45
C LEU A 187 -4.12 7.57 11.37
N ASP A 188 -4.28 7.70 12.68
CA ASP A 188 -3.55 6.92 13.70
C ASP A 188 -4.03 5.46 13.86
N GLY A 189 -5.12 5.09 13.17
CA GLY A 189 -5.75 3.77 13.26
C GLY A 189 -6.91 3.69 14.26
N THR A 190 -7.25 4.76 14.97
CA THR A 190 -8.39 4.81 15.90
C THR A 190 -9.72 4.62 15.13
N PRO A 191 -10.54 3.59 15.44
CA PRO A 191 -11.84 3.40 14.81
C PRO A 191 -12.78 4.58 15.05
N THR A 192 -13.54 4.99 14.03
CA THR A 192 -14.37 6.20 14.11
C THR A 192 -15.72 6.03 13.42
N LYS A 193 -16.74 6.70 13.96
CA LYS A 193 -18.10 6.78 13.37
C LYS A 193 -18.43 8.18 12.86
N SER A 194 -17.45 9.09 12.80
CA SER A 194 -17.66 10.50 12.43
C SER A 194 -17.95 10.76 10.95
N VAL A 195 -17.70 9.78 10.07
CA VAL A 195 -18.02 9.88 8.64
C VAL A 195 -19.34 9.14 8.38
N HIS A 196 -20.41 9.91 8.23
CA HIS A 196 -21.75 9.42 7.94
C HIS A 196 -21.86 8.75 6.57
N ASN A 197 -22.92 7.96 6.35
CA ASN A 197 -23.15 7.31 5.09
C ASN A 197 -23.40 8.33 3.97
N LEU A 198 -22.87 8.06 2.79
CA LEU A 198 -22.85 8.98 1.63
C LEU A 198 -22.21 10.35 1.94
N SER A 199 -21.27 10.41 2.89
CA SER A 199 -20.45 11.61 3.10
C SER A 199 -19.67 11.96 1.85
N GLN A 200 -19.70 13.24 1.48
CA GLN A 200 -18.87 13.79 0.42
C GLN A 200 -17.45 14.01 0.95
N VAL A 201 -16.45 13.39 0.31
CA VAL A 201 -15.05 13.40 0.73
C VAL A 201 -14.11 13.66 -0.45
N LYS A 202 -12.84 13.93 -0.18
CA LYS A 202 -11.79 14.00 -1.21
C LYS A 202 -10.77 12.89 -1.02
N ILE A 203 -10.60 12.00 -1.99
CA ILE A 203 -9.53 10.97 -1.94
C ILE A 203 -8.17 11.66 -2.05
N ILE A 204 -7.23 11.30 -1.18
CA ILE A 204 -5.86 11.86 -1.21
C ILE A 204 -4.80 10.83 -1.61
N LYS A 205 -5.01 9.55 -1.32
CA LYS A 205 -4.07 8.46 -1.59
C LYS A 205 -4.82 7.12 -1.60
N VAL A 206 -4.37 6.17 -2.42
CA VAL A 206 -4.80 4.76 -2.34
C VAL A 206 -3.55 3.88 -2.41
N GLU A 207 -3.34 3.04 -1.41
CA GLU A 207 -2.19 2.14 -1.34
C GLU A 207 -2.61 0.68 -1.35
N SER A 208 -1.81 -0.18 -1.98
CA SER A 208 -1.86 -1.63 -1.74
C SER A 208 -1.70 -1.91 -0.25
N ASP A 209 -2.51 -2.82 0.28
CA ASP A 209 -2.27 -3.44 1.58
C ASP A 209 -0.91 -4.17 1.52
N GLU A 210 -0.07 -3.98 2.54
CA GLU A 210 1.31 -4.47 2.55
C GLU A 210 1.40 -5.99 2.77
N LEU A 211 0.34 -6.60 3.31
CA LEU A 211 0.31 -8.01 3.70
C LEU A 211 -0.52 -8.87 2.76
N ILE A 212 -1.54 -8.30 2.08
CA ILE A 212 -2.55 -9.09 1.36
C ILE A 212 -2.84 -8.53 -0.04
N THR A 213 -2.47 -9.31 -1.07
CA THR A 213 -2.83 -9.01 -2.47
C THR A 213 -4.35 -8.95 -2.65
N GLY A 214 -4.86 -7.96 -3.41
CA GLY A 214 -6.29 -7.77 -3.66
C GLY A 214 -6.99 -6.82 -2.68
N TRP A 215 -6.24 -6.23 -1.74
CA TRP A 215 -6.73 -5.27 -0.74
C TRP A 215 -6.01 -3.92 -0.86
N VAL A 216 -6.70 -2.84 -0.50
CA VAL A 216 -6.17 -1.47 -0.50
C VAL A 216 -6.57 -0.69 0.75
N ASP A 217 -5.68 0.19 1.20
CA ASP A 217 -5.98 1.26 2.14
C ASP A 217 -6.36 2.53 1.37
N VAL A 218 -7.53 3.09 1.66
CA VAL A 218 -8.04 4.32 1.01
C VAL A 218 -7.97 5.48 1.98
N TYR A 219 -7.19 6.50 1.65
CA TYR A 219 -7.02 7.70 2.44
C TYR A 219 -7.82 8.85 1.84
N PHE A 220 -8.56 9.57 2.67
CA PHE A 220 -9.40 10.68 2.24
C PHE A 220 -9.50 11.80 3.28
N THR A 221 -9.85 13.00 2.84
CA THR A 221 -10.17 14.11 3.76
C THR A 221 -11.66 14.37 3.85
N TYR A 222 -12.11 14.66 5.06
CA TYR A 222 -13.48 15.03 5.43
C TYR A 222 -13.42 16.01 6.60
N GLN A 223 -14.17 17.12 6.55
CA GLN A 223 -14.21 18.14 7.61
C GLN A 223 -12.82 18.55 8.17
N ASN A 224 -11.86 18.82 7.27
CA ASN A 224 -10.46 19.18 7.58
C ASN A 224 -9.63 18.12 8.34
N LYS A 225 -10.14 16.91 8.52
CA LYS A 225 -9.40 15.74 9.05
C LYS A 225 -9.09 14.73 7.95
N THR A 226 -8.13 13.84 8.21
CA THR A 226 -7.72 12.75 7.32
C THR A 226 -8.13 11.41 7.92
N TYR A 227 -8.87 10.65 7.13
CA TYR A 227 -9.43 9.34 7.46
C TYR A 227 -8.85 8.25 6.58
N LYS A 228 -9.00 7.01 7.01
CA LYS A 228 -8.61 5.82 6.26
C LYS A 228 -9.73 4.77 6.28
N ILE A 229 -10.02 4.16 5.14
CA ILE A 229 -10.68 2.86 5.07
C ILE A 229 -9.56 1.82 5.02
N LYS A 230 -9.40 1.04 6.09
CA LYS A 230 -8.35 0.00 6.19
C LYS A 230 -8.79 -1.28 5.48
N SER A 231 -7.90 -1.89 4.69
CA SER A 231 -8.10 -3.19 4.03
C SER A 231 -9.49 -3.31 3.38
N LEU A 232 -9.73 -2.45 2.37
CA LEU A 232 -10.89 -2.53 1.47
C LEU A 232 -10.58 -3.53 0.34
N HIS A 233 -11.49 -4.47 0.07
CA HIS A 233 -11.28 -5.40 -1.04
C HIS A 233 -11.42 -4.64 -2.36
N THR A 234 -10.53 -4.91 -3.31
CA THR A 234 -10.50 -4.18 -4.59
C THR A 234 -11.79 -4.32 -5.40
N GLU A 235 -12.51 -5.45 -5.27
CA GLU A 235 -13.84 -5.68 -5.89
C GLU A 235 -14.96 -4.85 -5.25
N ASP A 236 -14.82 -4.45 -3.99
CA ASP A 236 -15.79 -3.62 -3.28
C ASP A 236 -15.54 -2.13 -3.46
N PHE A 237 -14.40 -1.73 -4.04
CA PHE A 237 -13.97 -0.33 -4.16
C PHE A 237 -15.06 0.55 -4.77
N GLN A 238 -15.71 0.11 -5.85
CA GLN A 238 -16.76 0.89 -6.54
C GLN A 238 -18.14 0.80 -5.88
N LYS A 239 -18.37 -0.16 -4.97
CA LYS A 239 -19.57 -0.20 -4.12
C LYS A 239 -19.46 0.85 -3.02
N VAL A 240 -18.26 0.97 -2.44
CA VAL A 240 -17.95 1.88 -1.33
C VAL A 240 -17.68 3.31 -1.81
N ILE A 241 -17.05 3.51 -2.97
CA ILE A 241 -16.60 4.83 -3.46
C ILE A 241 -17.28 5.18 -4.77
N SER A 242 -18.29 6.05 -4.69
CA SER A 242 -19.03 6.57 -5.84
C SER A 242 -18.46 7.92 -6.31
N THR A 243 -18.22 8.06 -7.61
CA THR A 243 -17.97 9.37 -8.26
C THR A 243 -19.25 10.10 -8.64
N VAL A 244 -20.41 9.47 -8.49
CA VAL A 244 -21.74 10.02 -8.82
C VAL A 244 -22.39 10.59 -7.57
N ASN A 245 -22.89 11.83 -7.67
CA ASN A 245 -23.57 12.51 -6.57
C ASN A 245 -24.98 11.92 -6.36
N PRO A 246 -25.27 11.24 -5.23
CA PRO A 246 -26.57 10.61 -5.00
C PRO A 246 -27.70 11.65 -4.86
N TYR A 247 -27.42 12.79 -4.22
CA TYR A 247 -28.38 13.89 -4.02
C TYR A 247 -28.79 14.60 -5.31
N LYS A 248 -27.99 14.49 -6.38
CA LYS A 248 -28.37 14.95 -7.73
C LYS A 248 -28.99 13.85 -8.60
N THR A 249 -28.83 12.59 -8.20
CA THR A 249 -29.34 11.41 -8.94
C THR A 249 -30.75 11.05 -8.50
N PHE A 250 -31.08 11.26 -7.23
CA PHE A 250 -32.38 10.86 -6.65
C PHE A 250 -33.08 12.05 -5.98
N ASN A 251 -34.31 12.33 -6.39
CA ASN A 251 -35.15 13.35 -5.77
C ASN A 251 -35.96 12.77 -4.61
N PHE A 252 -35.30 12.56 -3.47
CA PHE A 252 -35.93 12.04 -2.25
C PHE A 252 -36.21 13.15 -1.22
N PRO A 253 -37.28 13.02 -0.40
CA PRO A 253 -37.53 13.96 0.70
C PRO A 253 -36.36 14.04 1.68
N SER A 254 -36.11 15.21 2.27
CA SER A 254 -35.03 15.41 3.25
C SER A 254 -35.14 14.48 4.47
N SER A 255 -36.35 14.08 4.84
CA SER A 255 -36.59 13.10 5.91
C SER A 255 -36.14 11.68 5.54
N SER A 256 -36.18 11.32 4.25
CA SER A 256 -35.61 10.06 3.75
C SER A 256 -34.09 10.13 3.65
N TRP A 257 -33.53 11.26 3.19
CA TRP A 257 -32.08 11.46 3.17
C TRP A 257 -31.46 11.36 4.56
N LYS A 258 -32.07 12.00 5.57
CA LYS A 258 -31.61 11.89 6.97
C LYS A 258 -31.57 10.45 7.49
N LEU A 259 -32.50 9.58 7.06
CA LEU A 259 -32.45 8.16 7.41
C LEU A 259 -31.27 7.46 6.69
N ILE A 260 -31.13 7.67 5.38
CA ILE A 260 -30.06 7.09 4.55
C ILE A 260 -28.66 7.44 5.06
N GLU A 261 -28.42 8.72 5.39
CA GLU A 261 -27.15 9.25 5.90
C GLU A 261 -26.75 8.63 7.26
N ASN A 262 -27.74 8.23 8.06
CA ASN A 262 -27.54 7.57 9.35
C ASN A 262 -27.66 6.04 9.26
N SER A 263 -27.71 5.48 8.04
CA SER A 263 -27.91 4.05 7.78
C SER A 263 -29.13 3.48 8.52
N GLN A 264 -30.26 4.19 8.47
CA GLN A 264 -31.52 3.81 9.09
C GLN A 264 -32.57 3.40 8.04
N VAL A 265 -33.38 2.41 8.40
CA VAL A 265 -34.48 1.90 7.57
C VAL A 265 -35.80 2.09 8.28
N ARG A 266 -36.84 2.40 7.50
CA ARG A 266 -38.21 2.62 7.97
C ARG A 266 -39.21 2.09 6.96
N VAL A 267 -40.37 1.64 7.45
CA VAL A 267 -41.55 1.36 6.64
C VAL A 267 -41.86 2.55 5.70
N GLY A 268 -42.21 2.24 4.45
CA GLY A 268 -42.46 3.21 3.39
C GLY A 268 -41.22 3.68 2.62
N MET A 269 -39.99 3.35 3.05
CA MET A 269 -38.79 3.59 2.21
C MET A 269 -38.84 2.71 0.96
N THR A 270 -38.42 3.25 -0.19
CA THR A 270 -38.32 2.46 -1.42
C THR A 270 -37.10 1.56 -1.40
N GLY A 271 -37.08 0.51 -2.22
CA GLY A 271 -35.90 -0.36 -2.38
C GLY A 271 -34.62 0.41 -2.75
N LYS A 272 -34.73 1.53 -3.48
CA LYS A 272 -33.57 2.38 -3.79
C LYS A 272 -33.09 3.20 -2.58
N MET A 273 -34.00 3.68 -1.73
CA MET A 273 -33.62 4.30 -0.45
C MET A 273 -32.95 3.28 0.48
N LEU A 274 -33.43 2.05 0.52
CA LEU A 274 -32.83 0.94 1.28
C LEU A 274 -31.42 0.60 0.78
N GLU A 275 -31.22 0.46 -0.54
CA GLU A 275 -29.91 0.23 -1.16
C GLU A 275 -28.90 1.37 -0.85
N LEU A 276 -29.34 2.62 -0.87
CA LEU A 276 -28.47 3.74 -0.47
C LEU A 276 -28.15 3.74 1.03
N SER A 277 -29.01 3.17 1.88
CA SER A 277 -28.82 3.09 3.34
C SER A 277 -27.91 1.93 3.75
N TRP A 278 -28.19 0.71 3.26
CA TRP A 278 -27.61 -0.56 3.72
C TRP A 278 -26.88 -1.35 2.62
N ASP A 279 -26.69 -0.76 1.43
CA ASP A 279 -26.22 -1.46 0.22
C ASP A 279 -27.25 -2.51 -0.25
N LYS A 280 -26.94 -3.19 -1.36
CA LYS A 280 -27.70 -4.33 -1.87
C LYS A 280 -27.69 -5.47 -0.85
N PRO A 281 -28.79 -6.25 -0.79
CA PRO A 281 -28.87 -7.41 0.09
C PRO A 281 -28.00 -8.54 -0.44
N ASP A 282 -27.59 -9.43 0.46
CA ASP A 282 -26.77 -10.59 0.16
C ASP A 282 -27.62 -11.70 -0.50
N ARG A 283 -28.93 -11.73 -0.22
CA ARG A 283 -29.91 -12.57 -0.94
C ARG A 283 -31.24 -11.84 -1.15
N ILE A 284 -31.99 -12.26 -2.18
CA ILE A 284 -33.38 -11.84 -2.43
C ILE A 284 -34.24 -13.08 -2.58
N LEU A 285 -35.31 -13.18 -1.79
CA LEU A 285 -36.39 -14.15 -1.98
C LEU A 285 -37.57 -13.47 -2.65
N ASN A 286 -38.17 -14.11 -3.65
CA ASN A 286 -39.42 -13.66 -4.28
C ASN A 286 -40.59 -14.44 -3.67
N SER A 287 -41.53 -13.73 -3.05
CA SER A 287 -42.70 -14.31 -2.37
C SER A 287 -43.98 -14.23 -3.20
N GLY A 288 -43.89 -13.81 -4.47
CA GLY A 288 -45.05 -13.55 -5.33
C GLY A 288 -45.76 -12.25 -4.97
N ASN A 289 -46.84 -11.92 -5.69
CA ASN A 289 -47.69 -10.75 -5.44
C ASN A 289 -46.91 -9.43 -5.21
N HIS A 290 -45.93 -9.17 -6.06
CA HIS A 290 -45.01 -8.00 -5.98
C HIS A 290 -44.31 -7.84 -4.62
N THR A 291 -44.11 -8.94 -3.90
CA THR A 291 -43.48 -8.99 -2.59
C THR A 291 -42.14 -9.71 -2.68
N VAL A 292 -41.08 -9.06 -2.19
CA VAL A 292 -39.73 -9.62 -2.11
C VAL A 292 -39.18 -9.44 -0.70
N THR A 293 -38.40 -10.41 -0.24
CA THR A 293 -37.66 -10.31 1.03
C THR A 293 -36.18 -10.18 0.73
N TRP A 294 -35.62 -9.03 1.08
CA TRP A 294 -34.19 -8.76 1.06
C TRP A 294 -33.58 -9.33 2.34
N ILE A 295 -32.47 -10.06 2.22
CA ILE A 295 -31.77 -10.66 3.35
C ILE A 295 -30.34 -10.14 3.38
N TYR A 296 -29.95 -9.62 4.53
CA TYR A 296 -28.59 -9.17 4.82
C TYR A 296 -27.93 -10.15 5.78
N ASP A 297 -26.73 -10.61 5.42
CA ASP A 297 -25.95 -11.59 6.15
C ASP A 297 -24.85 -10.87 6.95
N ILE A 298 -24.94 -10.91 8.28
CA ILE A 298 -24.01 -10.22 9.17
C ILE A 298 -23.04 -11.25 9.78
N ALA A 299 -21.74 -10.93 9.68
CA ALA A 299 -20.63 -11.74 10.19
C ALA A 299 -20.44 -11.54 11.71
N PRO A 300 -19.74 -12.47 12.41
CA PRO A 300 -20.30 -13.19 13.56
C PRO A 300 -20.71 -12.36 14.80
N PRO A 301 -21.75 -12.80 15.56
CA PRO A 301 -22.58 -13.99 15.34
C PRO A 301 -23.40 -13.92 14.04
N LYS A 302 -23.89 -15.06 13.53
CA LYS A 302 -24.61 -15.13 12.24
C LYS A 302 -26.01 -14.54 12.40
N LEU A 303 -26.07 -13.22 12.30
CA LEU A 303 -27.30 -12.46 12.32
C LEU A 303 -27.82 -12.27 10.89
N PHE A 304 -29.12 -12.42 10.71
CA PHE A 304 -29.81 -12.17 9.45
C PHE A 304 -30.82 -11.04 9.64
N ILE A 305 -30.71 -9.98 8.84
CA ILE A 305 -31.77 -8.97 8.75
C ILE A 305 -32.63 -9.27 7.53
N TYR A 306 -33.90 -9.54 7.77
CA TYR A 306 -34.91 -9.70 6.74
C TYR A 306 -35.66 -8.38 6.58
N VAL A 307 -35.76 -7.87 5.36
CA VAL A 307 -36.56 -6.68 5.03
C VAL A 307 -37.55 -7.08 3.94
N THR A 308 -38.85 -6.99 4.24
CA THR A 308 -39.91 -7.28 3.28
C THR A 308 -40.29 -6.00 2.55
N LEU A 309 -40.30 -6.05 1.21
CA LEU A 309 -40.77 -4.99 0.35
C LEU A 309 -41.97 -5.47 -0.45
N LYS A 310 -43.07 -4.72 -0.42
CA LYS A 310 -44.26 -4.95 -1.26
C LYS A 310 -44.45 -3.76 -2.18
N ASN A 311 -44.68 -4.01 -3.47
CA ASN A 311 -44.76 -2.97 -4.51
C ASN A 311 -43.52 -2.04 -4.51
N GLY A 312 -42.33 -2.57 -4.15
CA GLY A 312 -41.08 -1.82 -4.10
C GLY A 312 -40.86 -0.93 -2.87
N ALA A 313 -41.77 -0.93 -1.89
CA ALA A 313 -41.64 -0.19 -0.62
C ALA A 313 -41.54 -1.15 0.59
N VAL A 314 -40.68 -0.82 1.55
CA VAL A 314 -40.48 -1.56 2.79
C VAL A 314 -41.79 -1.60 3.61
N THR A 315 -42.26 -2.80 3.93
CA THR A 315 -43.45 -3.02 4.78
C THR A 315 -43.10 -3.49 6.18
N SER A 316 -41.99 -4.21 6.35
CA SER A 316 -41.51 -4.72 7.63
C SER A 316 -40.03 -5.05 7.56
N TYR A 317 -39.38 -5.15 8.73
CA TYR A 317 -38.06 -5.76 8.86
C TYR A 317 -37.94 -6.48 10.21
N SER A 318 -37.09 -7.50 10.28
CA SER A 318 -36.84 -8.30 11.48
C SER A 318 -35.38 -8.78 11.53
N LEU A 319 -34.89 -9.01 12.74
CA LEU A 319 -33.59 -9.61 13.02
C LEU A 319 -33.80 -11.06 13.47
N GLU A 320 -33.02 -12.00 12.94
CA GLU A 320 -32.97 -13.41 13.36
C GLU A 320 -31.51 -13.79 13.68
N GLU A 321 -31.29 -14.54 14.75
CA GLU A 321 -29.98 -15.06 15.17
C GLU A 321 -29.95 -16.59 15.00
N LYS A 322 -28.84 -17.13 14.47
CA LYS A 322 -28.62 -18.57 14.22
C LYS A 322 -27.23 -19.03 14.63
#